data_AF-A0A2P6FBV8-F1
#
_entry.id   AF-A0A2P6FBV8-F1
#
_cell.length_a   1.000
_cell.length_b   1.000
_cell.length_c   1.000
_cell.angle_alpha   90.00
_cell.angle_beta   90.00
_cell.angle_gamma   90.00
#
_symmetry.space_group_name_H-M   'P 1'
#
loop_
_entity.id
_entity.type
_entity.pdbx_description
1 polymer ?
#
loop_
_entity_poly.entity_id
_entity_poly.type
_entity_poly.pdbx_seq_one_letter_code
_entity_poly.pdbx_strand_id
1 'polypeptide(L)'
;MHQQTLSILQVNFLFQLATKYHKKIWCYIDDLTKVVVNFDPIAENNLELTFFHGEFIQYDSLSEVKNTAYKCIIMNVQETDEFITLARAENIEIAIDASHTAEVNAPGISKLAGLKWISQQWGIALSEMMAIGDSMNDYWMIKNVGLGIAMNNG
;
A
#
# COMPACT_ATOMS: atom_id res chain seq x y z
N MET A 1 -0.67 9.71 -17.98
CA MET A 1 -0.64 9.49 -16.52
C MET A 1 -0.38 8.00 -16.32
N HIS A 2 0.71 7.61 -15.65
CA HIS A 2 0.99 6.18 -15.40
C HIS A 2 0.17 5.76 -14.19
N GLN A 3 -1.09 5.40 -14.44
CA GLN A 3 -1.98 4.89 -13.41
C GLN A 3 -1.92 3.38 -13.45
N GLN A 4 -1.45 2.76 -12.37
CA GLN A 4 -1.39 1.32 -12.22
C GLN A 4 -2.09 0.94 -10.92
N THR A 5 -2.88 -0.12 -10.99
CA THR A 5 -3.64 -0.65 -9.87
C THR A 5 -3.25 -2.11 -9.64
N LEU A 6 -3.47 -2.60 -8.43
CA LEU A 6 -3.51 -4.04 -8.15
C LEU A 6 -4.61 -4.65 -9.00
N SER A 7 -4.26 -5.68 -9.77
CA SER A 7 -5.23 -6.38 -10.61
C SER A 7 -6.34 -7.03 -9.77
N ILE A 8 -7.49 -7.30 -10.37
CA ILE A 8 -8.59 -8.02 -9.73
C ILE A 8 -8.09 -9.34 -9.10
N LEU A 9 -7.20 -10.06 -9.80
CA LEU A 9 -6.60 -11.30 -9.31
C LEU A 9 -5.76 -11.08 -8.05
N GLN A 10 -4.88 -10.07 -8.05
CA GLN A 10 -4.05 -9.73 -6.89
C GLN A 10 -4.90 -9.27 -5.71
N VAL A 11 -5.95 -8.48 -5.94
CA VAL A 11 -6.87 -8.03 -4.89
C VAL A 11 -7.55 -9.24 -4.23
N ASN A 12 -8.16 -10.12 -5.02
CA ASN A 12 -8.80 -11.32 -4.47
C ASN A 12 -7.79 -12.24 -3.76
N PHE A 13 -6.58 -12.40 -4.30
CA PHE A 13 -5.51 -13.15 -3.66
C PHE A 13 -5.15 -12.58 -2.29
N LEU A 14 -5.02 -11.25 -2.17
CA LEU A 14 -4.76 -10.59 -0.88
C LEU A 14 -5.89 -10.81 0.13
N PHE A 15 -7.16 -10.75 -0.28
CA PHE A 15 -8.30 -11.05 0.61
C PHE A 15 -8.35 -12.53 1.04
N GLN A 16 -8.02 -13.46 0.15
CA GLN A 16 -7.90 -14.88 0.47
C GLN A 16 -6.77 -15.14 1.47
N LEU A 17 -5.60 -14.54 1.25
CA LEU A 17 -4.48 -14.61 2.20
C LEU A 17 -4.87 -13.98 3.54
N ALA A 18 -5.52 -12.82 3.54
CA ALA A 18 -5.94 -12.13 4.76
C ALA A 18 -6.92 -12.99 5.56
N THR A 19 -7.84 -13.68 4.88
CA THR A 19 -8.74 -14.65 5.50
C THR A 19 -7.97 -15.84 6.10
N LYS A 20 -7.06 -16.46 5.32
CA LYS A 20 -6.27 -17.62 5.74
C LYS A 20 -5.38 -17.32 6.95
N TYR A 21 -4.75 -16.16 6.97
CA TYR A 21 -3.79 -15.75 8.00
C TYR A 21 -4.39 -14.80 9.06
N HIS A 22 -5.72 -14.65 9.07
CA HIS A 22 -6.46 -13.81 10.00
C HIS A 22 -5.93 -12.37 10.10
N LYS A 23 -5.55 -11.80 8.95
CA LYS A 23 -5.10 -10.41 8.83
C LYS A 23 -6.27 -9.51 8.50
N LYS A 24 -6.19 -8.25 8.94
CA LYS A 24 -7.14 -7.21 8.57
C LYS A 24 -6.63 -6.50 7.33
N ILE A 25 -7.51 -6.32 6.35
CA ILE A 25 -7.19 -5.68 5.08
C ILE A 25 -8.23 -4.62 4.74
N TRP A 26 -7.74 -3.50 4.23
CA TRP A 26 -8.50 -2.37 3.71
C TRP A 26 -7.98 -2.04 2.31
N CYS A 27 -8.82 -2.03 1.29
CA CYS A 27 -8.41 -1.74 -0.10
C CYS A 27 -9.22 -0.58 -0.70
N TYR A 28 -8.52 0.46 -1.15
CA TYR A 28 -9.07 1.56 -1.93
C TYR A 28 -9.29 1.10 -3.37
N ILE A 29 -10.54 0.92 -3.78
CA ILE A 29 -10.86 0.43 -5.12
C ILE A 29 -10.88 1.56 -6.17
N ASP A 30 -10.91 1.17 -7.43
CA ASP A 30 -10.67 2.03 -8.61
C ASP A 30 -11.62 3.22 -8.84
N ASP A 31 -12.66 3.40 -8.02
CA ASP A 31 -13.50 4.60 -8.03
C ASP A 31 -13.14 5.62 -6.94
N LEU A 32 -12.27 5.26 -5.98
CA LEU A 32 -11.91 6.04 -4.77
C LEU A 32 -13.11 6.52 -3.93
N THR A 33 -14.32 6.04 -4.22
CA THR A 33 -15.54 6.31 -3.47
C THR A 33 -15.90 5.16 -2.55
N LYS A 34 -15.27 4.00 -2.74
CA LYS A 34 -15.48 2.80 -1.91
C LYS A 34 -14.17 2.20 -1.44
N VAL A 35 -14.27 1.48 -0.33
CA VAL A 35 -13.21 0.60 0.17
C VAL A 35 -13.79 -0.78 0.41
N VAL A 36 -13.00 -1.81 0.11
CA VAL A 36 -13.33 -3.19 0.50
C VAL A 36 -12.55 -3.52 1.76
N VAL A 37 -13.22 -4.05 2.78
CA VAL A 37 -12.63 -4.38 4.09
C VAL A 37 -13.06 -5.77 4.53
N ASN A 38 -12.24 -6.48 5.31
CA ASN A 38 -12.63 -7.78 5.90
C ASN A 38 -12.87 -7.72 7.43
N PHE A 39 -12.99 -6.52 7.98
CA PHE A 39 -13.17 -6.24 9.40
C PHE A 39 -14.14 -5.06 9.57
N ASP A 40 -14.61 -4.81 10.79
CA ASP A 40 -15.45 -3.64 11.09
C ASP A 40 -14.55 -2.44 11.45
N PRO A 41 -14.36 -1.47 10.53
CA PRO A 41 -13.46 -0.35 10.79
C PRO A 41 -14.00 0.61 11.85
N ILE A 42 -15.32 0.71 11.99
CA ILE A 42 -15.99 1.62 12.93
C ILE A 42 -15.85 1.07 14.35
N ALA A 43 -16.20 -0.19 14.56
CA ALA A 43 -16.08 -0.83 15.88
C ALA A 43 -14.64 -0.83 16.40
N GLU A 44 -13.66 -0.87 15.49
CA GLU A 44 -12.24 -0.89 15.82
C GLU A 44 -11.58 0.50 15.90
N ASN A 45 -12.32 1.59 15.66
CA ASN A 45 -11.78 2.95 15.61
C ASN A 45 -10.57 3.06 14.66
N ASN A 46 -10.69 2.50 13.46
CA ASN A 46 -9.59 2.45 12.52
C ASN A 46 -9.14 3.86 12.09
N LEU A 47 -7.83 4.12 12.08
CA LEU A 47 -7.28 5.45 11.76
C LEU A 47 -7.62 5.92 10.33
N GLU A 48 -7.80 4.98 9.39
CA GLU A 48 -8.18 5.30 8.00
C GLU A 48 -9.54 6.01 7.90
N LEU A 49 -10.42 5.87 8.91
CA LEU A 49 -11.68 6.62 8.99
C LEU A 49 -11.49 8.14 9.07
N THR A 50 -10.30 8.60 9.46
CA THR A 50 -9.95 10.03 9.48
C THR A 50 -9.80 10.59 8.07
N PHE A 51 -9.42 9.75 7.11
CA PHE A 51 -9.04 10.16 5.75
C PHE A 51 -10.06 9.75 4.69
N PHE A 52 -10.88 8.73 4.98
CA PHE A 52 -11.85 8.18 4.05
C PHE A 52 -13.28 8.29 4.58
N HIS A 53 -14.17 8.83 3.74
CA HIS A 53 -15.57 9.08 4.08
C HIS A 53 -16.56 8.44 3.09
N GLY A 54 -16.07 7.53 2.24
CA GLY A 54 -16.88 6.84 1.24
C GLY A 54 -17.60 5.60 1.79
N GLU A 55 -18.01 4.72 0.87
CA GLU A 55 -18.76 3.50 1.19
C GLU A 55 -17.83 2.34 1.59
N PHE A 56 -18.25 1.56 2.58
CA PHE A 56 -17.57 0.33 2.99
C PHE A 56 -18.26 -0.87 2.38
N ILE A 57 -17.49 -1.72 1.70
CA ILE A 57 -17.93 -3.02 1.22
C ILE A 57 -17.29 -4.07 2.11
N GLN A 58 -18.11 -4.80 2.85
CA GLN A 58 -17.64 -5.96 3.62
C GLN A 58 -17.30 -7.10 2.66
N TYR A 59 -16.06 -7.57 2.73
CA TYR A 59 -15.62 -8.75 2.02
C TYR A 59 -16.28 -10.00 2.60
N ASP A 60 -16.88 -10.80 1.72
CA ASP A 60 -17.36 -12.14 1.99
C ASP A 60 -16.46 -13.13 1.24
N SER A 61 -15.91 -14.12 1.96
CA SER A 61 -15.03 -15.16 1.40
C SER A 61 -15.66 -16.00 0.29
N LEU A 62 -16.99 -16.01 0.18
CA LEU A 62 -17.73 -16.68 -0.90
C LEU A 62 -17.90 -15.79 -2.14
N SER A 63 -17.52 -14.51 -2.04
CA SER A 63 -17.66 -13.50 -3.08
C SER A 63 -16.31 -13.05 -3.62
N GLU A 64 -16.30 -12.61 -4.87
CA GLU A 64 -15.13 -12.01 -5.52
C GLU A 64 -15.22 -10.49 -5.53
N VAL A 65 -14.11 -9.83 -5.23
CA VAL A 65 -13.94 -8.40 -5.49
C VAL A 65 -13.80 -8.20 -7.00
N LYS A 66 -14.62 -7.35 -7.60
CA LYS A 66 -14.68 -7.17 -9.06
C LYS A 66 -13.88 -5.97 -9.57
N ASN A 67 -13.30 -5.20 -8.65
CA ASN A 67 -12.60 -3.96 -8.93
C ASN A 67 -11.09 -4.15 -8.78
N THR A 68 -10.34 -3.32 -9.50
CA THR A 68 -8.91 -3.14 -9.20
C THR A 68 -8.76 -2.25 -7.96
N ALA A 69 -7.58 -2.26 -7.33
CA ALA A 69 -7.31 -1.41 -6.17
C ALA A 69 -6.09 -0.52 -6.38
N TYR A 70 -6.20 0.75 -5.97
CA TYR A 70 -5.07 1.68 -6.00
C TYR A 70 -4.03 1.36 -4.92
N LYS A 71 -4.52 1.02 -3.73
CA LYS A 71 -3.71 0.72 -2.55
C LYS A 71 -4.51 -0.18 -1.62
N CYS A 72 -3.83 -1.13 -0.99
CA CYS A 72 -4.34 -1.85 0.15
C CYS A 72 -3.48 -1.57 1.38
N ILE A 73 -4.08 -1.69 2.55
CA ILE A 73 -3.45 -1.58 3.86
C ILE A 73 -3.75 -2.86 4.61
N ILE A 74 -2.70 -3.53 5.08
CA ILE A 74 -2.82 -4.76 5.86
C ILE A 74 -2.23 -4.53 7.24
N MET A 75 -2.97 -4.87 8.28
CA MET A 75 -2.59 -4.60 9.67
C MET A 75 -2.10 -5.86 10.38
N ASN A 76 -1.28 -5.66 11.40
CA ASN A 76 -0.68 -6.70 12.24
C ASN A 76 0.18 -7.69 11.43
N VAL A 77 1.08 -7.16 10.60
CA VAL A 77 1.98 -7.94 9.76
C VAL A 77 3.45 -7.64 10.01
N GLN A 78 4.29 -8.64 9.81
CA GLN A 78 5.74 -8.55 9.92
C GLN A 78 6.41 -9.05 8.64
N GLU A 79 7.62 -8.59 8.36
CA GLU A 79 8.41 -9.03 7.18
C GLU A 79 8.59 -10.55 7.13
N THR A 80 8.59 -11.23 8.27
CA THR A 80 8.72 -12.69 8.38
C THR A 80 7.40 -13.45 8.18
N ASP A 81 6.26 -12.78 8.06
CA ASP A 81 4.97 -13.43 7.92
C ASP A 81 4.86 -14.13 6.56
N GLU A 82 4.31 -15.34 6.55
CA GLU A 82 4.06 -16.10 5.31
C GLU A 82 3.12 -15.33 4.36
N PHE A 83 2.16 -14.58 4.91
CA PHE A 83 1.32 -13.64 4.15
C PHE A 83 2.15 -12.70 3.27
N ILE A 84 3.19 -12.06 3.84
CA ILE A 84 4.03 -11.08 3.14
C ILE A 84 4.89 -11.78 2.09
N THR A 85 5.45 -12.93 2.44
CA THR A 85 6.25 -13.74 1.51
C THR A 85 5.45 -14.15 0.27
N LEU A 86 4.24 -14.67 0.48
CA LEU A 86 3.34 -15.09 -0.60
C LEU A 86 2.83 -13.90 -1.43
N ALA A 87 2.48 -12.79 -0.79
CA ALA A 87 2.05 -11.59 -1.50
C ALA A 87 3.16 -11.04 -2.41
N ARG A 88 4.41 -10.96 -1.92
CA ARG A 88 5.55 -10.53 -2.76
C ARG A 88 5.84 -11.49 -3.92
N ALA A 89 5.62 -12.79 -3.74
CA ALA A 89 5.76 -13.78 -4.82
C ALA A 89 4.79 -13.52 -6.00
N GLU A 90 3.65 -12.88 -5.74
CA GLU A 90 2.67 -12.43 -6.76
C GLU A 90 2.98 -11.04 -7.34
N ASN A 91 4.26 -10.62 -7.27
CA ASN A 91 4.76 -9.35 -7.82
C ASN A 91 3.99 -8.13 -7.28
N ILE A 92 3.83 -8.07 -5.95
CA ILE A 92 3.16 -7.00 -5.23
C ILE A 92 4.20 -6.19 -4.44
N GLU A 93 4.13 -4.86 -4.52
CA GLU A 93 5.01 -3.96 -3.76
C GLU A 93 4.46 -3.79 -2.34
N ILE A 94 5.31 -4.03 -1.34
CA ILE A 94 4.92 -3.97 0.08
C ILE A 94 5.97 -3.23 0.89
N ALA A 95 5.54 -2.19 1.61
CA ALA A 95 6.32 -1.50 2.63
C ALA A 95 5.63 -1.65 3.99
N ILE A 96 6.35 -2.14 5.00
CA ILE A 96 5.83 -2.35 6.35
C ILE A 96 6.44 -1.32 7.30
N ASP A 97 5.59 -0.57 8.01
CA ASP A 97 6.03 0.41 8.98
C ASP A 97 6.32 -0.19 10.37
N ALA A 98 6.80 0.65 11.29
CA ALA A 98 7.12 0.24 12.66
C ALA A 98 5.88 -0.17 13.48
N SER A 99 4.67 0.20 13.04
CA SER A 99 3.40 -0.17 13.67
C SER A 99 2.86 -1.53 13.22
N HIS A 100 3.63 -2.28 12.41
CA HIS A 100 3.21 -3.53 11.79
C HIS A 100 2.04 -3.35 10.80
N THR A 101 1.98 -2.19 10.14
CA THR A 101 1.03 -1.91 9.06
C THR A 101 1.77 -1.93 7.73
N ALA A 102 1.26 -2.72 6.78
CA ALA A 102 1.79 -2.82 5.43
C ALA A 102 0.98 -1.98 4.45
N GLU A 103 1.67 -1.08 3.75
CA GLU A 103 1.16 -0.47 2.53
C GLU A 103 1.45 -1.37 1.33
N VAL A 104 0.41 -1.69 0.58
CA VAL A 104 0.45 -2.63 -0.52
C VAL A 104 -0.02 -1.97 -1.81
N ASN A 105 0.86 -1.97 -2.81
CA ASN A 105 0.67 -1.28 -4.07
C ASN A 105 0.95 -2.19 -5.27
N ALA A 106 0.49 -1.75 -6.44
CA ALA A 106 0.79 -2.43 -7.70
C ALA A 106 2.30 -2.48 -7.98
N PRO A 107 2.80 -3.49 -8.73
CA PRO A 107 4.22 -3.60 -9.07
C PRO A 107 4.77 -2.32 -9.69
N GLY A 108 5.91 -1.83 -9.19
CA GLY A 108 6.52 -0.59 -9.67
C GLY A 108 5.94 0.71 -9.10
N ILE A 109 4.90 0.64 -8.25
CA ILE A 109 4.34 1.82 -7.58
C ILE A 109 5.02 2.03 -6.23
N SER A 110 5.83 3.11 -6.16
CA SER A 110 6.51 3.55 -4.94
C SER A 110 6.82 5.05 -5.00
N LYS A 111 7.15 5.66 -3.85
CA LYS A 111 7.61 7.06 -3.79
C LYS A 111 8.84 7.31 -4.66
N LEU A 112 9.79 6.36 -4.70
CA LEU A 112 10.96 6.41 -5.58
C LEU A 112 10.56 6.38 -7.07
N ALA A 113 9.59 5.56 -7.46
CA ALA A 113 9.10 5.54 -8.83
C ALA A 113 8.48 6.90 -9.23
N GLY A 114 7.77 7.55 -8.30
CA GLY A 114 7.29 8.92 -8.46
C GLY A 114 8.42 9.93 -8.71
N LEU A 115 9.50 9.89 -7.91
CA LEU A 115 10.66 10.76 -8.14
C LEU A 115 11.36 10.49 -9.48
N LYS A 116 11.51 9.22 -9.87
CA LYS A 116 12.07 8.85 -11.18
C LYS A 116 11.22 9.39 -12.33
N TRP A 117 9.89 9.37 -12.18
CA TRP A 117 8.99 9.95 -13.16
C TRP A 117 9.17 11.48 -13.25
N ILE A 118 9.18 12.19 -12.11
CA ILE A 118 9.44 13.64 -12.08
C ILE A 118 10.80 13.98 -12.70
N SER A 119 11.83 13.21 -12.36
CA SER A 119 13.18 13.35 -12.89
C SER A 119 13.20 13.33 -14.42
N GLN A 120 12.50 12.37 -15.03
CA GLN A 120 12.39 12.27 -16.49
C GLN A 120 11.58 13.41 -17.11
N GLN A 121 10.49 13.83 -16.46
CA GLN A 121 9.62 14.89 -17.01
C GLN A 121 10.31 16.26 -16.99
N TRP A 122 11.09 16.55 -15.96
CA TRP A 122 11.65 17.89 -15.73
C TRP A 122 13.15 17.98 -16.00
N GLY A 123 13.81 16.86 -16.32
CA GLY A 123 15.25 16.83 -16.59
C GLY A 123 16.11 17.09 -15.33
N ILE A 124 15.55 16.88 -14.15
CA ILE A 124 16.24 17.06 -12.85
C ILE A 124 16.73 15.69 -12.41
N ALA A 125 18.03 15.51 -12.20
CA ALA A 125 18.55 14.23 -11.74
C ALA A 125 18.14 13.95 -10.28
N LEU A 126 18.00 12.68 -9.89
CA LEU A 126 17.75 12.33 -8.48
C LEU A 126 18.84 12.88 -7.55
N SER A 127 20.08 12.99 -8.02
CA SER A 127 21.21 13.59 -7.29
C SER A 127 21.06 15.10 -7.02
N GLU A 128 20.12 15.76 -7.69
CA GLU A 128 19.77 17.17 -7.50
C GLU A 128 18.50 17.34 -6.63
N MET A 129 17.90 16.24 -6.19
CA MET A 129 16.70 16.24 -5.36
C MET A 129 17.04 16.10 -3.88
N MET A 130 16.17 16.67 -3.06
CA MET A 130 16.10 16.44 -1.62
C MET A 130 14.81 15.69 -1.31
N ALA A 131 14.89 14.68 -0.44
CA ALA A 131 13.72 13.94 0.03
C ALA A 131 13.77 13.79 1.56
N ILE A 132 12.61 13.95 2.19
CA ILE A 132 12.43 13.84 3.64
C ILE A 132 11.34 12.81 3.87
N GLY A 133 11.53 11.91 4.83
CA GLY A 133 10.51 10.93 5.17
C GLY A 133 10.75 10.31 6.54
N ASP A 134 9.78 9.54 6.99
CA ASP A 134 9.67 9.03 8.35
C ASP A 134 9.41 7.52 8.41
N SER A 135 8.92 6.91 7.34
CA SER A 135 8.49 5.51 7.38
C SER A 135 9.16 4.64 6.31
N MET A 136 8.89 3.33 6.34
CA MET A 136 9.56 2.38 5.45
C MET A 136 9.21 2.60 3.96
N ASN A 137 8.06 3.18 3.64
CA ASN A 137 7.71 3.52 2.25
C ASN A 137 8.59 4.67 1.69
N ASP A 138 9.31 5.41 2.54
CA ASP A 138 10.25 6.47 2.17
C ASP A 138 11.68 5.97 1.97
N TYR A 139 12.03 4.81 2.53
CA TYR A 139 13.41 4.34 2.61
C TYR A 139 14.13 4.40 1.24
N TRP A 140 13.51 3.85 0.20
CA TRP A 140 14.11 3.84 -1.13
C TRP A 140 14.14 5.22 -1.78
N MET A 141 13.18 6.10 -1.47
CA MET A 141 13.19 7.48 -1.94
C MET A 141 14.37 8.24 -1.34
N ILE A 142 14.50 8.24 -0.01
CA ILE A 142 15.57 8.91 0.76
C ILE A 142 16.95 8.40 0.33
N LYS A 143 17.09 7.08 0.14
CA LYS A 143 18.37 6.45 -0.19
C LYS A 143 18.90 6.78 -1.59
N ASN A 144 18.04 7.19 -2.52
CA ASN A 144 18.39 7.34 -3.94
C ASN A 144 18.49 8.80 -4.41
N VAL A 145 18.19 9.78 -3.56
CA VAL A 145 18.31 11.21 -3.88
C VAL A 145 19.65 11.79 -3.43
N GLY A 146 19.99 12.99 -3.92
CA GLY A 146 21.22 13.70 -3.56
C GLY A 146 21.30 14.05 -2.07
N LEU A 147 20.17 14.44 -1.47
CA LEU A 147 20.06 14.68 -0.03
C LEU A 147 18.82 13.99 0.54
N GLY A 148 19.02 12.85 1.19
CA GLY A 148 17.99 12.14 1.93
C GLY A 148 18.00 12.49 3.41
N ILE A 149 16.85 12.79 4.00
CA ILE A 149 16.67 13.03 5.43
C ILE A 149 15.63 12.06 6.00
N ALA A 150 16.05 11.24 6.98
CA ALA A 150 15.14 10.43 7.78
C ALA A 150 14.77 11.20 9.06
N MET A 151 13.47 11.36 9.32
CA MET A 151 12.98 12.00 10.54
C MET A 151 13.00 11.01 11.72
N ASN A 152 13.23 11.51 12.93
CA ASN A 152 13.36 10.69 14.14
C ASN A 152 12.01 10.30 14.78
N ASN A 153 10.89 10.77 14.24
CA ASN A 153 9.53 10.51 14.75
C ASN A 153 8.82 9.37 14.00
N GLY A 154 9.56 8.59 13.22
CA GLY A 154 9.08 7.44 12.46
C GLY A 154 8.89 6.18 13.28
#